data_AF-A0A2P4SNL2-F1
#
_entry.id   AF-A0A2P4SNL2-F1
#
_cell.length_a   1.000
_cell.length_b   1.000
_cell.length_c   1.000
_cell.angle_alpha   90.00
_cell.angle_beta   90.00
_cell.angle_gamma   90.00
#
_symmetry.space_group_name_H-M   'P 1'
#
loop_
_entity.id
_entity.type
_entity.pdbx_description
1 polymer ?
#
loop_
_entity_poly.entity_id
_entity_poly.type
_entity_poly.pdbx_seq_one_letter_code
_entity_poly.pdbx_strand_id
1 'polypeptide(L)'
;MTITKYQFIDRIKVVHADICTQASLLQKADVIVMNNVFEYFLDRLEQARAWEFIACNVKKRGSLLVTVPSLKESLSKLQTDIQLSQWVEEVQLNYDVYVEKDVDREALEQIHLYRIL
;
A
#
# COMPACT_ATOMS: atom_id res chain seq x y z
N MET A 1 6.61 10.36 -22.78
CA MET A 1 6.35 9.81 -21.43
C MET A 1 5.47 10.80 -20.66
N THR A 2 4.39 10.36 -20.01
CA THR A 2 3.40 11.21 -19.33
C THR A 2 4.03 12.24 -18.39
N ILE A 3 5.06 11.84 -17.63
CA ILE A 3 5.78 12.72 -16.68
C ILE A 3 6.38 13.95 -17.38
N THR A 4 7.05 13.76 -18.51
CA THR A 4 7.65 14.86 -19.28
C THR A 4 6.58 15.77 -19.90
N LYS A 5 5.49 15.17 -20.41
CA LYS A 5 4.37 15.91 -21.02
C LYS A 5 3.75 16.90 -20.01
N TYR A 6 3.64 16.50 -18.75
CA TYR A 6 3.04 17.32 -17.68
C TYR A 6 4.08 18.01 -16.78
N GLN A 7 5.37 18.04 -17.17
CA GLN A 7 6.44 18.74 -16.46
C GLN A 7 6.59 18.34 -14.97
N PHE A 8 6.47 17.05 -14.65
CA PHE A 8 6.60 16.53 -13.27
C PHE A 8 7.94 15.85 -12.98
N ILE A 9 8.95 16.10 -13.81
CA ILE A 9 10.25 15.38 -13.73
C ILE A 9 11.00 15.64 -12.42
N ASP A 10 10.73 16.77 -11.77
CA ASP A 10 11.31 17.20 -10.49
C ASP A 10 10.59 16.61 -9.26
N ARG A 11 9.35 16.13 -9.43
CA ARG A 11 8.50 15.63 -8.34
C ARG A 11 8.15 14.15 -8.44
N ILE A 12 8.28 13.54 -9.63
CA ILE A 12 7.98 12.12 -9.86
C ILE A 12 9.24 11.41 -10.33
N LYS A 13 9.61 10.36 -9.60
CA LYS A 13 10.67 9.43 -9.98
C LYS A 13 10.08 8.05 -10.22
N VAL A 14 10.37 7.46 -11.38
CA VAL A 14 10.03 6.06 -11.68
C VAL A 14 11.24 5.20 -11.35
N VAL A 15 11.03 4.16 -10.54
CA VAL A 15 12.06 3.20 -10.17
C VAL A 15 11.62 1.83 -10.66
N HIS A 16 12.34 1.27 -11.62
CA HIS A 16 12.14 -0.10 -12.08
C HIS A 16 13.08 -1.01 -11.28
N ALA A 17 12.56 -1.63 -10.22
CA ALA A 17 13.32 -2.50 -9.33
C ALA A 17 12.39 -3.47 -8.61
N ASP A 18 12.97 -4.55 -8.06
CA ASP A 18 12.30 -5.38 -7.06
C ASP A 18 12.10 -4.57 -5.77
N ILE A 19 10.87 -4.49 -5.28
CA ILE A 19 10.51 -3.78 -4.05
C ILE A 19 11.30 -4.29 -2.84
N CYS A 20 11.68 -5.57 -2.83
CA CYS A 20 12.51 -6.20 -1.79
C CYS A 20 13.96 -5.69 -1.77
N THR A 21 14.34 -4.82 -2.70
CA THR A 21 15.65 -4.13 -2.72
C THR A 21 15.54 -2.65 -2.35
N GLN A 22 14.32 -2.13 -2.15
CA GLN A 22 14.03 -0.70 -2.00
C GLN A 22 13.75 -0.28 -0.55
N ALA A 23 14.43 -0.90 0.42
CA ALA A 23 14.27 -0.61 1.86
C ALA A 23 14.36 0.90 2.17
N SER A 24 15.35 1.59 1.63
CA SER A 24 15.55 3.02 1.92
C SER A 24 14.38 3.90 1.46
N LEU A 25 13.69 3.54 0.38
CA LEU A 25 12.50 4.25 -0.08
C LEU A 25 11.31 4.00 0.86
N LEU A 26 11.06 2.73 1.20
CA LEU A 26 9.99 2.33 2.10
C LEU A 26 10.12 2.96 3.49
N GLN A 27 11.34 3.02 4.03
CA GLN A 27 11.63 3.59 5.36
C GLN A 27 11.43 5.12 5.42
N LYS A 28 11.55 5.82 4.29
CA LYS A 28 11.46 7.29 4.24
C LYS A 28 10.06 7.80 3.94
N ALA A 29 9.24 6.98 3.28
CA ALA A 29 7.93 7.36 2.79
C ALA A 29 6.98 7.80 3.92
N ASP A 30 6.35 8.96 3.73
CA ASP A 30 5.28 9.47 4.60
C ASP A 30 3.93 8.84 4.25
N VAL A 31 3.71 8.53 2.98
CA VAL A 31 2.50 7.89 2.47
C VAL A 31 2.89 6.81 1.47
N ILE A 32 2.34 5.62 1.64
CA ILE A 32 2.50 4.48 0.76
C ILE A 32 1.12 4.11 0.21
N VAL A 33 1.02 3.90 -1.10
CA VAL A 33 -0.23 3.45 -1.75
C VAL A 33 0.05 2.14 -2.46
N MET A 34 -0.69 1.09 -2.11
CA MET A 34 -0.57 -0.26 -2.65
C MET A 34 -1.92 -0.71 -3.22
N ASN A 35 -2.13 -0.46 -4.51
CA ASN A 35 -3.36 -0.82 -5.20
C ASN A 35 -3.16 -2.11 -6.01
N ASN A 36 -3.81 -3.20 -5.59
CA ASN A 36 -3.85 -4.49 -6.31
C ASN A 36 -2.46 -5.02 -6.73
N VAL A 37 -1.52 -5.08 -5.79
CA VAL A 37 -0.09 -5.17 -6.12
C VAL A 37 0.46 -6.58 -6.38
N PHE A 38 0.03 -7.64 -5.68
CA PHE A 38 0.78 -8.92 -5.67
C PHE A 38 -0.03 -10.16 -6.06
N GLU A 39 -1.31 -10.26 -5.72
CA GLU A 39 -2.10 -11.50 -5.84
C GLU A 39 -2.08 -12.09 -7.26
N TYR A 40 -2.03 -11.24 -8.28
CA TYR A 40 -2.03 -11.64 -9.69
C TYR A 40 -0.64 -11.75 -10.34
N PHE A 41 0.42 -11.32 -9.65
CA PHE A 41 1.75 -11.14 -10.24
C PHE A 41 2.83 -12.05 -9.65
N LEU A 42 2.64 -12.52 -8.42
CA LEU A 42 3.62 -13.29 -7.66
C LEU A 42 3.01 -14.61 -7.18
N ASP A 43 3.83 -15.64 -6.99
CA ASP A 43 3.36 -16.84 -6.30
C ASP A 43 3.19 -16.60 -4.78
N ARG A 44 2.51 -17.51 -4.08
CA ARG A 44 2.21 -17.32 -2.63
C ARG A 44 3.45 -17.11 -1.76
N LEU A 45 4.57 -17.76 -2.08
CA LEU A 45 5.80 -17.64 -1.29
C LEU A 45 6.46 -16.28 -1.54
N GLU A 46 6.51 -15.85 -2.80
CA GLU A 46 6.99 -14.54 -3.20
C GLU A 46 6.13 -13.40 -2.60
N GLN A 47 4.80 -13.57 -2.59
CA GLN A 47 3.87 -12.65 -1.94
C GLN A 47 4.17 -12.51 -0.46
N ALA A 48 4.32 -13.64 0.26
CA ALA A 48 4.63 -13.64 1.68
C ALA A 48 5.95 -12.90 1.96
N ARG A 49 7.00 -13.23 1.21
CA ARG A 49 8.32 -12.57 1.33
C ARG A 49 8.25 -11.07 1.05
N ALA A 50 7.51 -10.66 0.03
CA ALA A 50 7.35 -9.24 -0.31
C ALA A 50 6.62 -8.48 0.81
N TRP A 51 5.53 -9.03 1.33
CA TRP A 51 4.80 -8.44 2.45
C TRP A 51 5.64 -8.34 3.72
N GLU A 52 6.38 -9.39 4.07
CA GLU A 52 7.28 -9.40 5.23
C GLU A 52 8.39 -8.36 5.09
N PHE A 53 8.96 -8.23 3.89
CA PHE A 53 9.95 -7.20 3.60
C PHE A 53 9.35 -5.80 3.77
N ILE A 54 8.13 -5.58 3.28
CA ILE A 54 7.44 -4.29 3.41
C ILE A 54 7.15 -3.98 4.87
N ALA A 55 6.57 -4.91 5.63
CA ALA A 55 6.30 -4.73 7.06
C ALA A 55 7.60 -4.47 7.86
N CYS A 56 8.71 -5.10 7.46
CA CYS A 56 10.01 -4.87 8.07
C CYS A 56 10.59 -3.47 7.80
N ASN A 57 10.21 -2.82 6.70
CA ASN A 57 10.82 -1.56 6.24
C ASN A 57 9.89 -0.35 6.31
N VAL A 58 8.57 -0.53 6.27
CA VAL A 58 7.59 0.54 6.45
C VAL A 58 7.34 0.70 7.96
N LYS A 59 8.25 1.39 8.63
CA LYS A 59 8.28 1.56 10.11
C LYS A 59 8.27 3.01 10.58
N LYS A 60 8.15 3.96 9.66
CA LYS A 60 8.09 5.38 10.00
C LYS A 60 6.75 5.65 10.69
N ARG A 61 6.78 5.75 12.02
CA ARG A 61 5.61 5.98 12.85
C ARG A 61 4.82 7.21 12.40
N GLY A 62 3.51 7.06 12.30
CA GLY A 62 2.60 8.11 11.82
C GLY A 62 2.49 8.21 10.29
N SER A 63 3.34 7.52 9.52
CA SER A 63 3.14 7.38 8.08
C SER A 63 1.80 6.69 7.78
N LEU A 64 1.29 6.92 6.58
CA LEU A 64 0.04 6.35 6.10
C LEU A 64 0.29 5.25 5.07
N LEU A 65 -0.52 4.20 5.13
CA LEU A 65 -0.52 3.11 4.16
C LEU A 65 -1.94 2.94 3.64
N VAL A 66 -2.14 3.11 2.34
CA VAL A 66 -3.40 2.89 1.64
C VAL A 66 -3.31 1.58 0.89
N THR A 67 -4.27 0.68 1.07
CA THR A 67 -4.30 -0.60 0.36
C THR A 67 -5.65 -0.88 -0.29
N VAL A 68 -5.59 -1.61 -1.41
CA VAL A 68 -6.73 -2.26 -2.05
C VAL A 68 -6.28 -3.67 -2.44
N PRO A 69 -6.87 -4.76 -1.92
CA PRO A 69 -7.89 -4.81 -0.85
C PRO A 69 -7.29 -4.50 0.54
N SER A 70 -8.03 -4.77 1.62
CA SER A 70 -7.51 -4.63 2.99
C SER A 70 -6.23 -5.46 3.23
N LEU A 71 -5.40 -5.03 4.19
CA LEU A 71 -4.25 -5.81 4.64
C LEU A 71 -4.67 -7.16 5.21
N LYS A 72 -5.78 -7.19 5.96
CA LYS A 72 -6.32 -8.44 6.51
C LYS A 72 -6.64 -9.45 5.41
N GLU A 73 -7.32 -9.02 4.35
CA GLU A 73 -7.63 -9.87 3.21
C GLU A 73 -6.37 -10.29 2.46
N SER A 74 -5.50 -9.34 2.15
CA SER A 74 -4.24 -9.57 1.42
C SER A 74 -3.34 -10.59 2.12
N LEU A 75 -3.28 -10.56 3.46
CA LEU A 75 -2.44 -11.44 4.25
C LEU A 75 -3.13 -12.74 4.67
N SER A 76 -4.47 -12.80 4.72
CA SER A 76 -5.23 -13.96 5.21
C SER A 76 -4.92 -15.28 4.49
N LYS A 77 -4.54 -15.21 3.21
CA LYS A 77 -4.24 -16.36 2.35
C LYS A 77 -2.75 -16.76 2.40
N LEU A 78 -1.92 -16.01 3.12
CA LEU A 78 -0.47 -16.15 3.15
C LEU A 78 0.01 -16.64 4.52
N GLN A 79 1.06 -17.45 4.53
CA GLN A 79 1.76 -17.81 5.76
C GLN A 79 2.82 -16.75 6.03
N THR A 80 2.50 -15.78 6.86
CA THR A 80 3.40 -14.69 7.26
C THR A 80 3.36 -14.49 8.77
N ASP A 81 4.49 -14.10 9.36
CA ASP A 81 4.56 -13.78 10.79
C ASP A 81 4.13 -12.33 11.11
N ILE A 82 3.49 -11.64 10.17
CA ILE A 82 3.10 -10.23 10.30
C ILE A 82 1.93 -10.10 11.27
N GLN A 83 2.20 -9.46 12.41
CA GLN A 83 1.17 -9.10 13.38
C GLN A 83 0.65 -7.69 13.08
N LEU A 84 -0.49 -7.59 12.40
CA LEU A 84 -1.08 -6.30 11.99
C LEU A 84 -1.23 -5.33 13.17
N SER A 85 -1.69 -5.79 14.33
CA SER A 85 -1.88 -4.97 15.54
C SER A 85 -0.59 -4.37 16.12
N GLN A 86 0.58 -4.91 15.76
CA GLN A 86 1.87 -4.38 16.16
C GLN A 86 2.50 -3.47 15.09
N TRP A 87 1.98 -3.53 13.87
CA TRP A 87 2.54 -2.80 12.73
C TRP A 87 1.70 -1.58 12.36
N VAL A 88 0.38 -1.73 12.34
CA VAL A 88 -0.54 -0.72 11.84
C VAL A 88 -1.83 -0.63 12.65
N GLU A 89 -2.46 0.53 12.58
CA GLU A 89 -3.82 0.78 13.06
C GLU A 89 -4.68 1.21 11.87
N GLU A 90 -5.81 0.53 11.65
CA GLU A 90 -6.75 0.90 10.58
C GLU A 90 -7.50 2.18 10.96
N VAL A 91 -7.56 3.12 10.01
CA VAL A 91 -8.24 4.41 10.16
C VAL A 91 -9.60 4.32 9.49
N GLN A 92 -10.65 4.64 10.26
CA GLN A 92 -12.01 4.68 9.74
C GLN A 92 -12.17 5.83 8.73
N LEU A 93 -12.53 5.47 7.50
CA LEU A 93 -12.79 6.44 6.43
C LEU A 93 -14.27 6.82 6.40
N ASN A 94 -14.54 8.09 6.10
CA ASN A 94 -15.89 8.57 5.83
C ASN A 94 -16.10 8.62 4.31
N TYR A 95 -16.84 7.64 3.79
CA TYR A 95 -17.12 7.52 2.36
C TYR A 95 -18.24 8.45 1.86
N ASP A 96 -18.97 9.12 2.76
CA ASP A 96 -20.09 9.98 2.39
C ASP A 96 -19.65 11.43 2.05
N VAL A 97 -18.35 11.77 2.17
CA VAL A 97 -17.82 13.13 1.96
C VAL A 97 -17.69 13.51 0.48
N TYR A 98 -17.42 12.54 -0.40
CA TYR A 98 -17.18 12.78 -1.83
C TYR A 98 -17.93 11.77 -2.69
N VAL A 99 -19.25 11.93 -2.78
CA VAL A 99 -20.09 11.12 -3.66
C VAL A 99 -20.53 11.99 -4.84
N GLU A 100 -19.70 12.05 -5.89
CA GLU A 100 -20.23 12.43 -7.21
C GLU A 100 -21.29 11.40 -7.62
N LYS A 101 -22.30 11.82 -8.41
CA LYS A 101 -23.52 11.03 -8.63
C LYS A 101 -23.32 9.62 -9.21
N ASP A 102 -22.16 9.34 -9.81
CA ASP A 102 -21.87 8.10 -10.53
C ASP A 102 -20.70 7.30 -9.91
N VAL A 103 -20.31 7.57 -8.65
CA VAL A 103 -19.20 6.85 -8.01
C VAL A 103 -19.67 5.48 -7.51
N ASP A 104 -18.95 4.44 -7.90
CA ASP A 104 -19.12 3.08 -7.39
C ASP A 104 -18.71 3.01 -5.91
N ARG A 105 -19.72 3.00 -5.04
CA ARG A 105 -19.53 2.95 -3.58
C ARG A 105 -18.86 1.66 -3.14
N GLU A 106 -19.19 0.52 -3.77
CA GLU A 106 -18.61 -0.77 -3.41
C GLU A 106 -17.10 -0.77 -3.69
N ALA A 107 -16.68 -0.17 -4.81
CA ALA A 107 -15.27 0.01 -5.14
C ALA A 107 -14.53 0.94 -4.17
N LEU A 108 -15.17 2.01 -3.70
CA LEU A 108 -14.59 2.90 -2.69
C LEU A 108 -14.39 2.20 -1.35
N GLU A 109 -15.34 1.36 -0.94
CA GLU A 109 -15.27 0.62 0.33
C GLU A 109 -14.15 -0.43 0.35
N GLN A 110 -13.57 -0.76 -0.81
CA GLN A 110 -12.35 -1.58 -0.91
C GLN A 110 -11.05 -0.82 -0.63
N ILE A 111 -11.11 0.50 -0.44
CA ILE A 111 -9.93 1.33 -0.13
C ILE A 111 -9.77 1.40 1.38
N HIS A 112 -8.69 0.82 1.89
CA HIS A 112 -8.38 0.82 3.31
C HIS A 112 -7.21 1.76 3.61
N LEU A 113 -7.33 2.52 4.69
CA LEU A 113 -6.28 3.39 5.19
C LEU A 113 -5.77 2.87 6.53
N TYR A 114 -4.45 2.85 6.68
CA TYR A 114 -3.76 2.45 7.89
C TYR A 114 -2.74 3.51 8.31
N ARG A 115 -2.55 3.65 9.61
CA ARG A 115 -1.47 4.43 10.22
C ARG A 115 -0.40 3.48 10.76
N ILE A 116 0.86 3.73 10.43
CA ILE A 116 2.01 2.97 10.94
C ILE A 116 2.23 3.31 12.43
N LEU A 117 2.37 2.28 13.27
CA LEU A 117 2.53 2.38 14.74
C LEU A 117 3.96 2.75 15.19
#